data_AF-A0A7J3VU76-F1
#
_entry.id   AF-A0A7J3VU76-F1
#
_cell.length_a   1.000
_cell.length_b   1.000
_cell.length_c   1.000
_cell.angle_alpha   90.00
_cell.angle_beta   90.00
_cell.angle_gamma   90.00
#
_symmetry.space_group_name_H-M   'P 1'
#
loop_
_entity.id
_entity.type
_entity.pdbx_description
1 polymer ?
#
loop_
_entity_poly.entity_id
_entity_poly.type
_entity_poly.pdbx_seq_one_letter_code
_entity_poly.pdbx_strand_id
1 'polypeptide(L)'
;MRRKLTEQDDEMSLSSKLDDAVKRYQTTAVVLAILVHFFIFVTAIVVIVVLKQPLVVFIATHATLQIAAVLNALFGHRIYRKYLTTRLARNIRIS
;
A
#
# COMPACT_ATOMS: atom_id res chain seq x y z
N MET A 1 -24.22 29.30 -16.86
CA MET A 1 -24.52 28.75 -15.52
C MET A 1 -24.43 27.22 -15.48
N ARG A 2 -25.04 26.48 -16.44
CA ARG A 2 -25.03 25.00 -16.49
C ARG A 2 -23.63 24.33 -16.58
N ARG A 3 -22.66 24.95 -17.27
CA ARG A 3 -21.28 24.43 -17.39
C ARG A 3 -20.49 24.40 -16.07
N LYS A 4 -20.72 25.34 -15.16
CA LYS A 4 -20.01 25.39 -13.88
C LYS A 4 -20.47 24.28 -12.91
N LEU A 5 -21.73 23.84 -13.06
CA LEU A 5 -22.28 22.75 -12.27
C LEU A 5 -21.69 21.41 -12.72
N THR A 6 -21.55 21.17 -14.03
CA THR A 6 -20.95 19.94 -14.56
C THR A 6 -19.47 19.78 -14.21
N GLU A 7 -18.66 20.84 -14.25
CA GLU A 7 -17.26 20.77 -13.80
C GLU A 7 -17.13 20.46 -12.30
N GLN A 8 -18.00 21.05 -11.48
CA GLN A 8 -17.99 20.83 -10.03
C GLN A 8 -18.43 19.41 -9.67
N ASP A 9 -19.40 18.85 -10.40
CA ASP A 9 -19.87 17.47 -10.23
C ASP A 9 -18.77 16.47 -10.67
N ASP A 10 -18.04 16.77 -11.74
CA ASP A 10 -16.93 15.95 -12.22
C ASP A 10 -15.73 15.95 -11.27
N GLU A 11 -15.35 17.11 -10.71
CA GLU A 11 -14.29 17.18 -9.68
C GLU A 11 -14.67 16.39 -8.41
N MET A 12 -15.93 16.49 -7.96
CA MET A 12 -16.42 15.78 -6.78
C MET A 12 -16.45 14.25 -7.01
N SER A 13 -16.87 13.81 -8.20
CA SER A 13 -16.79 12.42 -8.68
C SER A 13 -15.36 11.89 -8.74
N LEU A 14 -14.40 12.73 -9.14
CA LEU A 14 -13.00 12.35 -9.25
C LEU A 14 -12.34 12.21 -7.88
N SER A 15 -12.60 13.16 -6.96
CA SER A 15 -12.06 13.14 -5.61
C SER A 15 -12.52 11.90 -4.84
N SER A 16 -13.83 11.60 -4.88
CA SER A 16 -14.40 10.42 -4.21
C SER A 16 -13.79 9.10 -4.72
N LYS A 17 -13.63 8.94 -6.04
CA LYS A 17 -12.97 7.77 -6.63
C LYS A 17 -11.52 7.62 -6.18
N LEU A 18 -10.81 8.73 -6.01
CA LEU A 18 -9.41 8.74 -5.60
C LEU A 18 -9.27 8.35 -4.12
N ASP A 19 -10.14 8.87 -3.26
CA ASP A 19 -10.18 8.51 -1.85
C ASP A 19 -10.56 7.03 -1.64
N ASP A 20 -11.53 6.51 -2.41
CA ASP A 20 -11.89 5.09 -2.41
C ASP A 20 -10.72 4.19 -2.82
N ALA A 21 -9.96 4.59 -3.86
CA ALA A 21 -8.79 3.84 -4.30
C ALA A 21 -7.68 3.83 -3.23
N VAL A 22 -7.42 4.97 -2.59
CA VAL A 22 -6.44 5.08 -1.49
C VAL A 22 -6.87 4.23 -0.29
N LYS A 23 -8.15 4.27 0.07
CA LYS A 23 -8.71 3.48 1.18
C LYS A 23 -8.60 1.98 0.91
N ARG A 24 -8.90 1.53 -0.31
CA ARG A 24 -8.72 0.12 -0.71
C ARG A 24 -7.25 -0.30 -0.60
N TYR A 25 -6.32 0.51 -1.10
CA TYR A 25 -4.89 0.23 -0.97
C TYR A 25 -4.47 0.12 0.50
N GLN A 26 -4.90 1.05 1.36
CA GLN A 26 -4.60 1.01 2.78
C GLN A 26 -5.10 -0.28 3.44
N THR A 27 -6.36 -0.66 3.18
CA THR A 27 -6.92 -1.91 3.70
C THR A 27 -6.12 -3.12 3.21
N THR A 28 -5.80 -3.20 1.93
CA THR A 28 -4.98 -4.29 1.39
C THR A 28 -3.59 -4.33 2.02
N ALA A 29 -2.93 -3.18 2.20
CA ALA A 29 -1.60 -3.11 2.79
C ALA A 29 -1.60 -3.55 4.27
N VAL A 30 -2.63 -3.17 5.04
CA VAL A 30 -2.81 -3.63 6.43
C VAL A 30 -3.05 -5.13 6.49
N VAL A 31 -3.95 -5.65 5.64
CA VAL A 31 -4.20 -7.10 5.55
C VAL A 31 -2.91 -7.83 5.18
N LEU A 32 -2.11 -7.30 4.26
CA LEU A 32 -0.83 -7.88 3.87
C LEU A 32 0.16 -7.92 5.04
N ALA A 33 0.25 -6.84 5.83
CA ALA A 33 1.11 -6.80 7.02
C ALA A 33 0.71 -7.82 8.09
N ILE A 34 -0.59 -8.04 8.27
CA ILE A 34 -1.13 -9.08 9.15
C ILE A 34 -0.78 -10.47 8.61
N LEU A 35 -0.95 -10.71 7.30
CA LEU A 35 -0.59 -11.99 6.68
C LEU A 35 0.90 -12.28 6.83
N VAL A 36 1.78 -11.32 6.55
CA VAL A 36 3.25 -11.47 6.72
C VAL A 36 3.59 -11.90 8.15
N HIS A 37 2.90 -11.35 9.14
CA HIS A 37 3.09 -11.73 10.54
C HIS A 37 2.72 -13.19 10.80
N PHE A 38 1.55 -13.64 10.33
CA PHE A 38 1.11 -15.03 10.49
C PHE A 38 1.94 -16.04 9.69
N PHE A 39 2.58 -15.60 8.60
CA PHE A 39 3.53 -16.41 7.83
C PHE A 39 4.87 -16.63 8.54
N ILE A 40 5.04 -16.18 9.79
CA ILE A 40 6.22 -16.44 10.62
C ILE A 40 6.52 -17.94 10.73
N PHE A 41 5.50 -18.79 10.85
CA PHE A 41 5.70 -20.24 10.99
C PHE A 41 6.25 -20.87 9.72
N VAL A 42 5.74 -20.45 8.56
CA VAL A 42 6.23 -20.96 7.26
C VAL A 42 7.65 -20.49 7.01
N THR A 43 7.93 -19.21 7.26
CA THR A 43 9.29 -18.66 7.09
C THR A 43 10.28 -19.27 8.08
N ALA A 44 9.87 -19.56 9.32
CA ALA A 44 10.70 -20.26 10.30
C ALA A 44 11.07 -21.67 9.82
N ILE A 45 10.10 -22.44 9.33
CA ILE A 45 10.36 -23.79 8.81
C ILE A 45 11.34 -23.74 7.64
N VAL A 46 11.13 -22.85 6.68
CA VAL A 46 12.01 -22.73 5.51
C VAL A 46 13.42 -22.33 5.94
N VAL A 47 13.57 -21.30 6.77
CA VAL A 47 14.89 -20.75 7.12
C VAL A 47 15.66 -21.68 8.07
N ILE A 48 15.00 -22.23 9.09
CA ILE A 48 15.67 -23.05 10.12
C ILE A 48 15.81 -24.50 9.67
N VAL A 49 14.79 -25.10 9.05
CA VAL A 49 14.80 -26.53 8.71
C VAL A 49 15.42 -26.77 7.33
N VAL A 50 14.98 -26.04 6.31
CA VAL A 50 15.41 -26.27 4.92
C VAL A 50 16.78 -25.63 4.67
N LEU A 51 16.93 -24.35 4.99
CA LEU A 51 18.17 -23.59 4.76
C LEU A 51 19.20 -23.77 5.89
N LYS A 52 18.82 -24.41 7.01
CA LYS A 52 19.68 -24.63 8.19
C LYS A 52 20.36 -23.35 8.69
N GLN A 53 19.68 -22.21 8.55
CA GLN A 53 20.22 -20.93 8.98
C GLN A 53 20.08 -20.76 10.50
N PRO A 54 21.02 -20.04 11.14
CA PRO A 54 20.93 -19.77 12.57
C PRO A 54 19.68 -18.96 12.89
N LEU A 55 19.10 -19.23 14.07
CA LEU A 55 17.87 -18.60 14.55
C LEU A 55 17.94 -17.07 14.55
N VAL A 56 19.12 -16.49 14.76
CA VAL A 56 19.36 -15.04 14.67
C VAL A 56 19.07 -14.49 13.28
N VAL A 57 19.47 -15.20 12.22
CA VAL A 57 19.22 -14.79 10.82
C VAL A 57 17.73 -14.89 10.49
N PHE A 58 17.03 -15.91 11.00
CA PHE A 58 15.58 -15.99 10.89
C PHE A 58 14.89 -14.79 11.55
N ILE A 59 15.24 -14.47 12.80
CA ILE A 59 14.64 -13.34 13.52
C ILE A 59 14.91 -12.03 12.76
N ALA A 60 16.16 -11.81 12.32
CA ALA A 60 16.53 -10.61 11.59
C ALA A 60 15.76 -10.46 10.28
N THR A 61 15.64 -11.55 9.50
CA THR A 61 14.92 -11.53 8.21
C THR A 61 13.42 -11.35 8.40
N HIS A 62 12.81 -12.08 9.34
CA HIS A 62 11.39 -11.94 9.64
C HIS A 62 11.06 -10.55 10.19
N ALA A 63 11.82 -10.06 11.17
CA ALA A 63 11.61 -8.72 11.72
C ALA A 63 11.77 -7.62 10.66
N THR A 64 12.74 -7.76 9.76
CA THR A 64 12.93 -6.81 8.65
C THR A 64 11.73 -6.78 7.72
N LEU A 65 11.24 -7.96 7.30
CA LEU A 65 10.05 -8.07 6.45
C LEU A 65 8.80 -7.54 7.16
N GLN A 66 8.66 -7.81 8.46
CA GLN A 66 7.54 -7.32 9.27
C GLN A 66 7.57 -5.80 9.37
N ILE A 67 8.72 -5.20 9.66
CA ILE A 67 8.89 -3.75 9.72
C ILE A 67 8.60 -3.13 8.35
N ALA A 68 9.13 -3.70 7.27
CA ALA A 68 8.87 -3.20 5.91
C ALA A 68 7.37 -3.26 5.56
N ALA A 69 6.67 -4.33 5.93
CA ALA A 69 5.23 -4.47 5.70
C ALA A 69 4.42 -3.45 6.51
N VAL A 70 4.78 -3.22 7.78
CA VAL A 70 4.15 -2.21 8.63
C VAL A 70 4.39 -0.81 8.09
N LEU A 71 5.62 -0.47 7.70
CA LEU A 71 5.94 0.81 7.08
C LEU A 71 5.15 1.01 5.78
N ASN A 72 5.01 -0.03 4.96
CA ASN A 72 4.20 0.03 3.75
C ASN A 72 2.70 0.25 4.07
N ALA A 73 2.16 -0.40 5.10
CA ALA A 73 0.78 -0.18 5.53
C ALA A 73 0.54 1.26 6.03
N LEU A 74 1.49 1.79 6.80
CA LEU A 74 1.38 3.12 7.41
C LEU A 74 1.66 4.27 6.44
N PHE A 75 2.58 4.11 5.49
CA PHE A 75 3.04 5.21 4.63
C PHE A 75 2.74 5.00 3.15
N GLY A 76 2.54 3.75 2.70
CA GLY A 76 2.32 3.43 1.29
C GLY A 76 1.11 4.14 0.70
N HIS A 77 0.02 4.27 1.48
CA HIS A 77 -1.19 4.98 1.03
C HIS A 77 -0.92 6.47 0.75
N ARG A 78 -0.05 7.14 1.51
CA ARG A 78 0.32 8.55 1.29
C ARG A 78 1.12 8.73 0.00
N ILE A 79 2.05 7.81 -0.26
CA ILE A 79 2.85 7.79 -1.49
C ILE A 79 1.95 7.53 -2.69
N TYR A 80 1.04 6.55 -2.57
CA TYR A 80 0.08 6.21 -3.63
C TYR A 80 -0.86 7.37 -3.96
N ARG A 81 -1.34 8.10 -2.94
CA ARG A 81 -2.14 9.32 -3.14
C ARG A 81 -1.36 10.41 -3.89
N LYS A 82 -0.10 10.65 -3.52
CA LYS A 82 0.77 11.62 -4.19
C LYS A 82 1.08 11.22 -5.65
N TYR A 83 1.25 9.92 -5.90
CA TYR A 83 1.42 9.40 -7.25
C TYR A 83 0.18 9.60 -8.12
N LEU A 84 -1.00 9.23 -7.63
CA LEU A 84 -2.28 9.39 -8.34
C LEU A 84 -2.57 10.85 -8.67
N THR A 85 -2.44 11.75 -7.70
CA THR A 85 -2.67 13.20 -7.88
C THR A 85 -1.70 13.81 -8.90
N THR A 86 -0.42 13.44 -8.87
CA THR A 86 0.56 13.90 -9.86
C THR A 86 0.26 13.36 -11.26
N ARG A 87 -0.21 12.11 -11.37
CA ARG A 87 -0.58 11.49 -12.65
C ARG A 87 -1.82 12.15 -13.26
N LEU A 88 -2.82 12.46 -12.43
CA LEU A 88 -4.03 13.18 -12.84
C LEU A 88 -3.70 14.59 -13.34
N ALA A 89 -2.90 15.33 -12.58
CA ALA A 89 -2.45 16.67 -12.96
C ALA A 89 -1.65 16.67 -14.29
N ARG A 90 -0.86 15.62 -14.55
CA ARG A 90 -0.15 15.45 -15.81
C ARG A 90 -1.08 15.20 -16.99
N ASN A 91 -2.11 14.37 -16.82
CA ASN A 91 -3.08 14.10 -17.89
C ASN A 91 -3.88 15.34 -18.28
N ILE A 92 -4.25 16.18 -17.31
CA ILE A 92 -4.97 17.44 -17.57
C ILE A 92 -4.09 18.44 -18.34
N ARG A 93 -2.77 18.43 -18.15
CA ARG A 93 -1.84 19.35 -18.84
C ARG A 93 -1.56 18.99 -20.31
N ILE A 94 -1.81 17.74 -20.71
CA ILE A 94 -1.48 17.22 -22.06
C ILE A 94 -2.74 17.18 -22.96
N SER A 95 -3.94 17.20 -22.37
CA SER A 95 -5.21 17.29 -23.08
C SER A 95 -5.61 18.73 -23.37
#